data_AF-B1XR92-F1
#
_entry.id   AF-B1XR92-F1
#
_cell.length_a   1.000
_cell.length_b   1.000
_cell.length_c   1.000
_cell.angle_alpha   90.00
_cell.angle_beta   90.00
_cell.angle_gamma   90.00
#
_symmetry.space_group_name_H-M   'P 1'
#
loop_
_entity.id
_entity.type
_entity.pdbx_description
1 polymer ?
#
loop_
_entity_poly.entity_id
_entity_poly.type
_entity_poly.pdbx_seq_one_letter_code
_entity_poly.pdbx_strand_id
1 'polypeptide(L)'
;MKLPLLWVSLVLILLLSFGWGSRSAATSAPTVDLETLRWADFPPIQTSAFYQVDTGLSAQVGYSLDKQIQVGDRLTDIFTLGDMANTGIADLSPLQIASLAQLDLQDIALSTFSHFTQQSLGSLVDALPTIKNLPLANVPPLADLVTSQVGGELQDLLSDNLGALPNNPTITQLPISQIPNLSTFSVADIPSLAETSLKAFTGWQGIPLKDIPGLDLIPLADLGLLSPSAIATLDIVWGAGEANATFQPISGSTKVGFRYPCQQENCAYIELSGQGRQGDRTHSWAVLVDLNNSGSISSKEMTD
;
A
#
# COMPACT_ATOMS: atom_id res chain seq x y z
N MET A 1 -27.02 80.78 8.89
CA MET A 1 -25.54 80.77 8.77
C MET A 1 -25.03 79.54 9.51
N LYS A 2 -24.35 78.64 8.79
CA LYS A 2 -23.51 77.52 9.26
C LYS A 2 -24.20 76.36 10.00
N LEU A 3 -24.69 75.39 9.24
CA LEU A 3 -24.15 74.02 9.22
C LEU A 3 -24.56 73.43 7.86
N PRO A 4 -23.63 72.91 7.03
CA PRO A 4 -23.31 71.49 7.15
C PRO A 4 -21.92 71.13 6.57
N LEU A 5 -20.81 71.51 7.20
CA LEU A 5 -19.49 71.02 6.75
C LEU A 5 -19.10 69.69 7.40
N LEU A 6 -19.70 69.33 8.53
CA LEU A 6 -19.37 68.11 9.27
C LEU A 6 -20.04 66.85 8.71
N TRP A 7 -21.23 66.98 8.10
CA TRP A 7 -21.95 65.83 7.53
C TRP A 7 -21.36 65.36 6.19
N VAL A 8 -20.86 66.29 5.37
CA VAL A 8 -20.25 65.94 4.08
C VAL A 8 -18.91 65.19 4.29
N SER A 9 -18.15 65.57 5.31
CA SER A 9 -16.88 64.89 5.65
C SER A 9 -17.10 63.48 6.22
N LEU A 10 -18.18 63.25 6.99
CA LEU A 10 -18.45 61.92 7.57
C LEU A 10 -18.89 60.91 6.48
N VAL A 11 -19.66 61.37 5.49
CA VAL A 11 -20.09 60.53 4.36
C VAL A 11 -18.93 60.24 3.40
N LEU A 12 -18.00 61.18 3.21
CA LEU A 12 -16.83 60.97 2.36
C LEU A 12 -15.82 59.98 2.98
N ILE A 13 -15.68 59.97 4.32
CA ILE A 13 -14.83 59.00 5.03
C ILE A 13 -15.44 57.59 4.99
N LEU A 14 -16.77 57.46 5.04
CA LEU A 14 -17.48 56.18 4.91
C LEU A 14 -17.49 55.62 3.48
N LEU A 15 -17.36 56.46 2.46
CA LEU A 15 -17.24 56.02 1.06
C LEU A 15 -15.80 55.67 0.66
N LEU A 16 -14.78 56.24 1.34
CA LEU A 16 -13.37 55.92 1.11
C LEU A 16 -12.88 54.70 1.91
N SER A 17 -13.66 54.21 2.89
CA SER A 17 -13.40 52.93 3.58
C SER A 17 -13.96 51.70 2.84
N PHE A 18 -14.72 51.89 1.77
CA PHE A 18 -14.93 50.87 0.72
C PHE A 18 -13.77 50.91 -0.29
N GLY A 19 -12.54 51.06 0.19
CA GLY A 19 -11.37 50.70 -0.58
C GLY A 19 -11.51 49.24 -0.95
N TRP A 20 -11.44 48.96 -2.26
CA TRP A 20 -11.40 47.62 -2.81
C TRP A 20 -10.51 46.74 -1.93
N GLY A 21 -11.16 45.90 -1.11
CA GLY A 21 -10.50 44.74 -0.57
C GLY A 21 -10.03 43.98 -1.80
N SER A 22 -8.73 44.01 -2.05
CA SER A 22 -8.09 43.15 -3.02
C SER A 22 -8.69 41.77 -2.79
N ARG A 23 -9.49 41.29 -3.75
CA ARG A 23 -9.84 39.88 -3.76
C ARG A 23 -8.49 39.20 -3.87
N SER A 24 -7.97 38.70 -2.77
CA SER A 24 -6.87 37.75 -2.80
C SER A 24 -7.33 36.71 -3.79
N ALA A 25 -6.68 36.68 -4.95
CA ALA A 25 -6.86 35.58 -5.87
C ALA A 25 -6.46 34.36 -5.04
N ALA A 26 -7.44 33.56 -4.62
CA ALA A 26 -7.15 32.25 -4.11
C ALA A 26 -6.39 31.57 -5.24
N THR A 27 -5.07 31.47 -5.09
CA THR A 27 -4.25 30.55 -5.87
C THR A 27 -4.97 29.22 -5.76
N SER A 28 -5.46 28.71 -6.88
CA SER A 28 -6.13 27.42 -6.96
C SER A 28 -5.30 26.44 -6.16
N ALA A 29 -5.87 25.91 -5.07
CA ALA A 29 -5.24 24.85 -4.32
C ALA A 29 -4.86 23.75 -5.34
N PRO A 30 -3.65 23.20 -5.30
CA PRO A 30 -3.31 22.02 -6.10
C PRO A 30 -4.40 20.97 -5.93
N THR A 31 -5.16 20.74 -7.00
CA THR A 31 -6.17 19.69 -7.05
C THR A 31 -5.43 18.38 -7.23
N VAL A 32 -5.47 17.51 -6.23
CA VAL A 32 -5.02 16.13 -6.40
C VAL A 32 -6.01 15.42 -7.29
N ASP A 33 -5.50 14.89 -8.39
CA ASP A 33 -6.26 14.02 -9.27
C ASP A 33 -6.21 12.58 -8.73
N LEU A 34 -7.28 12.18 -8.05
CA LEU A 34 -7.39 10.86 -7.42
C LEU A 34 -7.39 9.71 -8.43
N GLU A 35 -7.76 9.98 -9.69
CA GLU A 35 -7.73 8.98 -10.76
C GLU A 35 -6.29 8.64 -11.16
N THR A 36 -5.32 9.51 -10.86
CA THR A 36 -3.91 9.34 -11.23
C THR A 36 -2.97 9.24 -10.03
N LEU A 37 -3.46 9.42 -8.81
CA LEU A 37 -2.69 9.31 -7.58
C LEU A 37 -2.20 7.87 -7.40
N ARG A 38 -0.91 7.68 -7.11
CA ARG A 38 -0.28 6.37 -6.88
C ARG A 38 0.41 6.34 -5.51
N TRP A 39 0.77 5.15 -5.04
CA TRP A 39 1.57 5.02 -3.82
C TRP A 39 2.92 5.73 -3.89
N ALA A 40 3.55 5.76 -5.08
CA ALA A 40 4.83 6.43 -5.29
C ALA A 40 4.76 7.96 -5.10
N ASP A 41 3.57 8.56 -5.28
CA ASP A 41 3.35 10.01 -5.20
C ASP A 41 3.26 10.52 -3.76
N PHE A 42 3.10 9.62 -2.78
CA PHE A 42 3.15 9.99 -1.37
C PHE A 42 4.60 10.28 -0.95
N PRO A 43 4.84 11.40 -0.25
CA PRO A 43 6.17 11.69 0.26
C PRO A 43 6.54 10.69 1.38
N PRO A 44 7.84 10.48 1.63
CA PRO A 44 8.30 9.66 2.75
C PRO A 44 7.82 10.19 4.11
N ILE A 45 7.70 9.29 5.08
CA ILE A 45 7.38 9.60 6.46
C ILE A 45 8.47 10.47 7.08
N GLN A 46 8.06 11.52 7.79
CA GLN A 46 8.96 12.51 8.39
C GLN A 46 9.21 12.29 9.89
N THR A 47 8.50 11.36 10.53
CA THR A 47 8.71 11.02 11.95
C THR A 47 8.63 9.52 12.18
N SER A 48 9.60 8.99 12.92
CA SER A 48 9.58 7.59 13.32
C SER A 48 8.45 7.32 14.32
N ALA A 49 7.89 6.12 14.25
CA ALA A 49 6.89 5.63 15.18
C ALA A 49 7.02 4.11 15.33
N PHE A 50 6.50 3.58 16.43
CA PHE A 50 6.37 2.15 16.63
C PHE A 50 4.95 1.85 17.07
N TYR A 51 4.33 0.88 16.40
CA TYR A 51 2.99 0.41 16.71
C TYR A 51 3.07 -1.07 17.05
N GLN A 52 2.64 -1.40 18.24
CA GLN A 52 2.58 -2.77 18.73
C GLN A 52 1.13 -3.14 18.99
N VAL A 53 0.69 -4.26 18.40
CA VAL A 53 -0.66 -4.81 18.58
C VAL A 53 -0.63 -5.82 19.72
N ASP A 54 -0.82 -5.33 20.94
CA ASP A 54 -0.64 -6.10 22.19
C ASP A 54 -1.84 -6.99 22.56
N THR A 55 -2.34 -7.78 21.61
CA THR A 55 -3.63 -8.50 21.78
C THR A 55 -3.61 -9.96 21.32
N GLY A 56 -2.44 -10.50 20.92
CA GLY A 56 -2.35 -11.83 20.32
C GLY A 56 -3.04 -11.94 18.96
N LEU A 57 -3.55 -10.84 18.40
CA LEU A 57 -4.21 -10.79 17.10
C LEU A 57 -3.26 -11.19 15.97
N SER A 58 -1.99 -10.81 16.03
CA SER A 58 -0.96 -11.23 15.06
C SER A 58 -0.89 -12.76 14.92
N ALA A 59 -1.04 -13.50 16.02
CA ALA A 59 -1.08 -14.97 16.00
C ALA A 59 -2.38 -15.52 15.39
N GLN A 60 -3.50 -14.80 15.55
CA GLN A 60 -4.80 -15.20 14.99
C GLN A 60 -4.87 -14.97 13.47
N VAL A 61 -4.27 -13.86 12.98
CA VAL A 61 -4.29 -13.52 11.55
C VAL A 61 -3.12 -14.11 10.77
N GLY A 62 -2.12 -14.67 11.46
CA GLY A 62 -1.00 -15.38 10.84
C GLY A 62 0.12 -14.48 10.29
N TYR A 63 0.14 -13.19 10.64
CA TYR A 63 1.20 -12.25 10.29
C TYR A 63 1.31 -11.15 11.35
N SER A 64 2.44 -10.44 11.37
CA SER A 64 2.63 -9.34 12.32
C SER A 64 1.77 -8.14 11.95
N LEU A 65 0.93 -7.70 12.88
CA LEU A 65 0.22 -6.43 12.78
C LEU A 65 1.06 -5.26 13.31
N ASP A 66 2.17 -5.55 13.98
CA ASP A 66 3.09 -4.53 14.49
C ASP A 66 3.73 -3.77 13.33
N LYS A 67 3.88 -2.45 13.47
CA LYS A 67 4.48 -1.58 12.46
C LYS A 67 5.63 -0.80 13.07
N GLN A 68 6.81 -0.97 12.49
CA GLN A 68 7.96 -0.12 12.77
C GLN A 68 8.08 0.88 11.63
N ILE A 69 7.98 2.17 11.96
CA ILE A 69 8.00 3.27 11.01
C ILE A 69 9.23 4.11 11.32
N GLN A 70 10.05 4.36 10.31
CA GLN A 70 11.24 5.18 10.41
C GLN A 70 11.10 6.41 9.52
N VAL A 71 11.83 7.47 9.88
CA VAL A 71 11.99 8.62 8.98
C VAL A 71 12.57 8.13 7.64
N GLY A 72 11.91 8.47 6.54
CA GLY A 72 12.29 8.06 5.19
C GLY A 72 11.51 6.87 4.64
N ASP A 73 10.75 6.14 5.47
CA ASP A 73 9.88 5.06 5.00
C ASP A 73 8.76 5.62 4.11
N ARG A 74 8.38 4.88 3.08
CA ARG A 74 7.16 5.12 2.28
C ARG A 74 6.01 4.29 2.84
N LEU A 75 4.78 4.62 2.44
CA LEU A 75 3.60 3.83 2.82
C LEU A 75 3.74 2.35 2.42
N THR A 76 4.35 2.08 1.27
CA THR A 76 4.62 0.73 0.79
C THR A 76 5.65 -0.04 1.64
N ASP A 77 6.48 0.68 2.40
CA ASP A 77 7.46 0.06 3.32
C ASP A 77 6.82 -0.36 4.64
N ILE A 78 5.67 0.25 4.98
CA ILE A 78 4.97 0.07 6.25
C ILE A 78 3.91 -1.01 6.12
N PHE A 79 3.10 -0.98 5.06
CA PHE A 79 1.95 -1.88 4.92
C PHE A 79 2.28 -3.20 4.25
N THR A 80 1.50 -4.21 4.60
CA THR A 80 1.50 -5.52 3.95
C THR A 80 0.19 -5.75 3.18
N LEU A 81 0.15 -6.79 2.34
CA LEU A 81 -1.09 -7.23 1.69
C LEU A 81 -2.19 -7.62 2.69
N GLY A 82 -1.81 -8.14 3.86
CA GLY A 82 -2.75 -8.48 4.92
C GLY A 82 -3.49 -7.25 5.45
N ASP A 83 -2.80 -6.11 5.56
CA ASP A 83 -3.43 -4.84 5.94
C ASP A 83 -4.45 -4.39 4.87
N MET A 84 -4.25 -4.83 3.62
CA MET A 84 -5.05 -4.51 2.44
C MET A 84 -6.00 -5.64 2.02
N ALA A 85 -6.25 -6.65 2.87
CA ALA A 85 -6.95 -7.87 2.48
C ALA A 85 -8.33 -7.66 1.83
N ASN A 86 -9.05 -6.59 2.18
CA ASN A 86 -10.39 -6.28 1.66
C ASN A 86 -10.41 -5.27 0.51
N THR A 87 -9.24 -4.92 -0.04
CA THR A 87 -9.11 -3.97 -1.15
C THR A 87 -9.17 -4.63 -2.52
N GLY A 88 -8.98 -5.95 -2.59
CA GLY A 88 -8.82 -6.69 -3.84
C GLY A 88 -7.37 -6.73 -4.36
N ILE A 89 -6.43 -6.00 -3.76
CA ILE A 89 -5.01 -6.05 -4.18
C ILE A 89 -4.44 -7.47 -4.04
N ALA A 90 -4.79 -8.17 -2.97
CA ALA A 90 -4.35 -9.55 -2.75
C ALA A 90 -4.95 -10.54 -3.76
N ASP A 91 -6.04 -10.17 -4.46
CA ASP A 91 -6.64 -10.95 -5.53
C ASP A 91 -5.87 -10.84 -6.85
N LEU A 92 -5.08 -9.78 -7.03
CA LEU A 92 -4.30 -9.57 -8.25
C LEU A 92 -3.20 -10.63 -8.40
N SER A 93 -2.86 -10.91 -9.65
CA SER A 93 -1.71 -11.72 -10.06
C SER A 93 -0.57 -10.81 -10.57
N PRO A 94 0.68 -11.29 -10.62
CA PRO A 94 1.79 -10.56 -11.22
C PRO A 94 1.48 -10.05 -12.65
N LEU A 95 0.78 -10.84 -13.47
CA LEU A 95 0.37 -10.47 -14.82
C LEU A 95 -0.59 -9.28 -14.83
N GLN A 96 -1.56 -9.27 -13.93
CA GLN A 96 -2.50 -8.14 -13.80
C GLN A 96 -1.78 -6.88 -13.30
N ILE A 97 -0.89 -7.03 -12.32
CA ILE A 97 -0.10 -5.91 -11.77
C ILE A 97 0.79 -5.32 -12.85
N ALA A 98 1.54 -6.15 -13.59
CA ALA A 98 2.37 -5.70 -14.70
C ALA A 98 1.53 -5.01 -15.80
N SER A 99 0.35 -5.56 -16.12
CA SER A 99 -0.56 -4.92 -17.09
C SER A 99 -1.04 -3.54 -16.63
N LEU A 100 -1.41 -3.39 -15.34
CA LEU A 100 -1.85 -2.11 -14.77
C LEU A 100 -0.69 -1.11 -14.67
N ALA A 101 0.50 -1.58 -14.30
CA ALA A 101 1.72 -0.79 -14.19
C ALA A 101 2.43 -0.53 -15.53
N GLN A 102 1.93 -1.10 -16.63
CA GLN A 102 2.52 -1.03 -17.97
C GLN A 102 3.97 -1.57 -18.02
N LEU A 103 4.22 -2.67 -17.32
CA LEU A 103 5.50 -3.38 -17.26
C LEU A 103 5.47 -4.64 -18.12
N ASP A 104 6.65 -5.03 -18.65
CA ASP A 104 6.84 -6.34 -19.25
C ASP A 104 7.30 -7.34 -18.18
N LEU A 105 6.52 -8.40 -17.97
CA LEU A 105 6.88 -9.45 -17.00
C LEU A 105 8.16 -10.21 -17.36
N GLN A 106 8.52 -10.26 -18.65
CA GLN A 106 9.74 -10.93 -19.08
C GLN A 106 11.00 -10.22 -18.57
N ASP A 107 10.88 -8.92 -18.31
CA ASP A 107 11.97 -8.09 -17.77
C ASP A 107 12.05 -8.13 -16.23
N ILE A 108 11.06 -8.73 -15.56
CA ILE A 108 11.03 -8.82 -14.09
C ILE A 108 11.56 -10.19 -13.65
N ALA A 109 12.77 -10.17 -13.10
CA ALA A 109 13.40 -11.35 -12.54
C ALA A 109 12.54 -11.96 -11.41
N LEU A 110 12.50 -13.29 -11.35
CA LEU A 110 11.83 -14.07 -10.32
C LEU A 110 12.35 -13.72 -8.91
N SER A 111 13.64 -13.39 -8.79
CA SER A 111 14.25 -12.92 -7.55
C SER A 111 13.64 -11.64 -6.98
N THR A 112 12.98 -10.83 -7.82
CA THR A 112 12.37 -9.56 -7.40
C THR A 112 11.09 -9.79 -6.58
N PHE A 113 10.43 -10.92 -6.78
CA PHE A 113 9.22 -11.29 -6.03
C PHE A 113 9.61 -12.06 -4.77
N SER A 114 9.99 -11.33 -3.72
CA SER A 114 10.48 -11.91 -2.46
C SER A 114 9.56 -13.02 -1.92
N HIS A 115 8.25 -12.84 -2.03
CA HIS A 115 7.25 -13.78 -1.54
C HIS A 115 7.25 -15.14 -2.26
N PHE A 116 7.57 -15.20 -3.55
CA PHE A 116 7.77 -16.46 -4.28
C PHE A 116 9.00 -17.19 -3.78
N THR A 117 10.08 -16.43 -3.53
CA THR A 117 11.35 -17.00 -3.05
C THR A 117 11.30 -17.53 -1.62
N GLN A 118 10.31 -17.08 -0.84
CA GLN A 118 10.00 -17.55 0.52
C GLN A 118 9.20 -18.85 0.55
N GLN A 119 8.63 -19.27 -0.58
CA GLN A 119 7.90 -20.54 -0.66
C GLN A 119 8.86 -21.73 -0.61
N SER A 120 8.33 -22.88 -0.22
CA SER A 120 8.98 -24.16 -0.51
C SER A 120 8.46 -24.72 -1.83
N LEU A 121 9.18 -25.68 -2.41
CA LEU A 121 8.71 -26.38 -3.61
C LEU A 121 7.34 -27.03 -3.38
N GLY A 122 7.11 -27.62 -2.20
CA GLY A 122 5.82 -28.17 -1.82
C GLY A 122 4.70 -27.12 -1.82
N SER A 123 4.90 -25.99 -1.12
CA SER A 123 3.86 -24.94 -1.04
C SER A 123 3.62 -24.26 -2.40
N LEU A 124 4.66 -24.13 -3.22
CA LEU A 124 4.53 -23.64 -4.60
C LEU A 124 3.68 -24.57 -5.47
N VAL A 125 3.96 -25.88 -5.43
CA VAL A 125 3.20 -26.89 -6.19
C VAL A 125 1.73 -26.95 -5.74
N ASP A 126 1.45 -26.73 -4.45
CA ASP A 126 0.09 -26.63 -3.95
C ASP A 126 -0.63 -25.34 -4.38
N ALA A 127 0.08 -24.22 -4.43
CA ALA A 127 -0.45 -22.94 -4.92
C ALA A 127 -0.70 -22.94 -6.43
N LEU A 128 -0.01 -23.80 -7.20
CA LEU A 128 -0.08 -23.88 -8.66
C LEU A 128 -0.65 -25.24 -9.14
N PRO A 129 -1.96 -25.51 -9.02
CA PRO A 129 -2.53 -26.84 -9.33
C PRO A 129 -2.24 -27.33 -10.75
N THR A 130 -2.10 -26.41 -11.71
CA THR A 130 -1.85 -26.71 -13.12
C THR A 130 -0.48 -27.34 -13.36
N ILE A 131 0.54 -27.00 -12.57
CA ILE A 131 1.90 -27.53 -12.77
C ILE A 131 2.05 -28.95 -12.24
N LYS A 132 1.12 -29.44 -11.40
CA LYS A 132 1.18 -30.79 -10.80
C LYS A 132 1.29 -31.90 -11.84
N ASN A 133 0.79 -31.69 -13.05
CA ASN A 133 0.82 -32.67 -14.14
C ASN A 133 1.99 -32.47 -15.12
N LEU A 134 2.85 -31.48 -14.89
CA LEU A 134 4.03 -31.24 -15.71
C LEU A 134 5.21 -32.05 -15.15
N PRO A 135 6.00 -32.70 -16.03
CA PRO A 135 7.30 -33.24 -15.65
C PRO A 135 8.19 -32.13 -15.07
N LEU A 136 8.98 -32.46 -14.04
CA LEU A 136 9.93 -31.53 -13.43
C LEU A 136 10.88 -30.90 -14.47
N ALA A 137 11.34 -31.69 -15.45
CA ALA A 137 12.20 -31.23 -16.56
C ALA A 137 11.56 -30.12 -17.41
N ASN A 138 10.23 -29.97 -17.41
CA ASN A 138 9.53 -28.95 -18.17
C ASN A 138 9.40 -27.61 -17.43
N VAL A 139 9.89 -27.53 -16.19
CA VAL A 139 9.94 -26.29 -15.41
C VAL A 139 11.40 -26.04 -14.99
N PRO A 140 12.21 -25.41 -15.87
CA PRO A 140 13.66 -25.29 -15.67
C PRO A 140 14.09 -24.73 -14.31
N PRO A 141 13.48 -23.65 -13.76
CA PRO A 141 13.85 -23.15 -12.45
C PRO A 141 13.73 -24.21 -11.35
N LEU A 142 12.68 -25.03 -11.39
CA LEU A 142 12.44 -26.07 -10.39
C LEU A 142 13.31 -27.29 -10.61
N ALA A 143 13.62 -27.64 -11.86
CA ALA A 143 14.58 -28.69 -12.18
C ALA A 143 15.99 -28.34 -11.65
N ASP A 144 16.42 -27.09 -11.82
CA ASP A 144 17.70 -26.59 -11.30
C ASP A 144 17.74 -26.61 -9.76
N LEU A 145 16.63 -26.25 -9.10
CA LEU A 145 16.51 -26.38 -7.64
C LEU A 145 16.73 -27.82 -7.17
N VAL A 146 16.02 -28.79 -7.77
CA VAL A 146 16.10 -30.19 -7.33
C VAL A 146 17.48 -30.78 -7.66
N THR A 147 18.00 -30.55 -8.86
CA THR A 147 19.30 -31.13 -9.27
C THR A 147 20.48 -30.56 -8.49
N SER A 148 20.44 -29.28 -8.13
CA SER A 148 21.50 -28.64 -7.33
C SER A 148 21.55 -29.13 -5.88
N GLN A 149 20.43 -29.59 -5.31
CA GLN A 149 20.33 -29.95 -3.90
C GLN A 149 20.48 -31.45 -3.65
N VAL A 150 20.11 -32.31 -4.62
CA VAL A 150 20.01 -33.75 -4.37
C VAL A 150 20.99 -34.62 -5.18
N GLY A 151 21.93 -34.02 -5.90
CA GLY A 151 23.04 -34.72 -6.57
C GLY A 151 22.60 -35.65 -7.71
N GLY A 152 23.54 -36.45 -8.23
CA GLY A 152 23.31 -37.29 -9.42
C GLY A 152 22.34 -38.47 -9.24
N GLU A 153 21.93 -38.78 -8.00
CA GLU A 153 21.13 -39.96 -7.65
C GLU A 153 19.63 -39.81 -8.00
N LEU A 154 19.18 -38.63 -8.43
CA LEU A 154 17.76 -38.33 -8.67
C LEU A 154 17.46 -37.79 -10.07
N GLN A 155 18.28 -38.17 -11.07
CA GLN A 155 17.94 -37.91 -12.48
C GLN A 155 16.58 -38.48 -12.88
N ASP A 156 16.14 -39.57 -12.24
CA ASP A 156 14.84 -40.18 -12.48
C ASP A 156 13.67 -39.23 -12.15
N LEU A 157 13.86 -38.31 -11.17
CA LEU A 157 12.83 -37.34 -10.79
C LEU A 157 12.55 -36.29 -11.85
N LEU A 158 13.48 -36.06 -12.80
CA LEU A 158 13.27 -35.10 -13.88
C LEU A 158 12.08 -35.51 -14.77
N SER A 159 11.82 -36.82 -14.86
CA SER A 159 10.70 -37.37 -15.61
C SER A 159 9.42 -37.44 -14.79
N ASP A 160 9.50 -37.30 -13.46
CA ASP A 160 8.35 -37.34 -12.58
C ASP A 160 7.55 -36.04 -12.69
N ASN A 161 6.24 -36.18 -12.56
CA ASN A 161 5.34 -35.06 -12.47
C ASN A 161 5.58 -34.30 -11.15
N LEU A 162 5.54 -32.96 -11.20
CA LEU A 162 5.71 -32.10 -10.03
C LEU A 162 4.74 -32.45 -8.89
N GLY A 163 3.54 -32.94 -9.20
CA GLY A 163 2.55 -33.40 -8.21
C GLY A 163 2.91 -34.68 -7.47
N ALA A 164 3.91 -35.45 -7.92
CA ALA A 164 4.42 -36.64 -7.25
C ALA A 164 5.60 -36.33 -6.30
N LEU A 165 6.32 -35.22 -6.54
CA LEU A 165 7.44 -34.77 -5.71
C LEU A 165 7.06 -34.53 -4.23
N PRO A 166 5.82 -34.11 -3.91
CA PRO A 166 5.40 -33.97 -2.53
C PRO A 166 5.49 -35.21 -1.64
N ASN A 167 5.65 -36.41 -2.21
CA ASN A 167 5.87 -37.64 -1.46
C ASN A 167 7.28 -37.75 -0.84
N ASN A 168 8.20 -36.85 -1.19
CA ASN A 168 9.55 -36.79 -0.64
C ASN A 168 9.71 -35.57 0.30
N PRO A 169 9.84 -35.78 1.64
CA PRO A 169 9.97 -34.69 2.60
C PRO A 169 11.18 -33.77 2.37
N THR A 170 12.29 -34.31 1.88
CA THR A 170 13.50 -33.51 1.59
C THR A 170 13.24 -32.56 0.43
N ILE A 171 12.49 -32.99 -0.58
CA ILE A 171 12.21 -32.21 -1.80
C ILE A 171 11.13 -31.16 -1.54
N THR A 172 10.08 -31.50 -0.80
CA THR A 172 8.99 -30.56 -0.45
C THR A 172 9.47 -29.33 0.32
N GLN A 173 10.52 -29.50 1.11
CA GLN A 173 11.08 -28.45 1.96
C GLN A 173 12.14 -27.60 1.25
N LEU A 174 12.51 -27.91 0.01
CA LEU A 174 13.47 -27.11 -0.75
C LEU A 174 12.92 -25.69 -0.93
N PRO A 175 13.61 -24.65 -0.44
CA PRO A 175 13.16 -23.28 -0.58
C PRO A 175 13.44 -22.78 -2.00
N ILE A 176 12.48 -22.06 -2.59
CA ILE A 176 12.59 -21.51 -3.95
C ILE A 176 13.77 -20.53 -4.06
N SER A 177 14.14 -19.84 -2.98
CA SER A 177 15.34 -19.00 -2.91
C SER A 177 16.67 -19.73 -3.17
N GLN A 178 16.70 -21.07 -3.14
CA GLN A 178 17.89 -21.86 -3.46
C GLN A 178 18.02 -22.24 -4.94
N ILE A 179 17.09 -21.80 -5.81
CA ILE A 179 17.25 -21.96 -7.27
C ILE A 179 18.59 -21.32 -7.70
N PRO A 180 19.48 -22.09 -8.36
CA PRO A 180 20.70 -21.55 -8.94
C PRO A 180 20.39 -20.44 -9.93
N ASN A 181 21.14 -19.32 -9.88
CA ASN A 181 20.95 -18.18 -10.78
C ASN A 181 19.51 -17.64 -10.81
N LEU A 182 18.80 -17.62 -9.68
CA LEU A 182 17.40 -17.18 -9.59
C LEU A 182 17.08 -15.86 -10.30
N SER A 183 18.03 -14.92 -10.38
CA SER A 183 17.88 -13.64 -11.06
C SER A 183 17.86 -13.73 -12.59
N THR A 184 18.23 -14.86 -13.19
CA THR A 184 18.18 -15.07 -14.64
C THR A 184 16.84 -15.62 -15.12
N PHE A 185 16.02 -16.11 -14.20
CA PHE A 185 14.67 -16.55 -14.50
C PHE A 185 13.70 -15.41 -14.32
N SER A 186 12.69 -15.34 -15.19
CA SER A 186 11.52 -14.49 -15.04
C SER A 186 10.41 -15.22 -14.27
N VAL A 187 9.40 -14.49 -13.83
CA VAL A 187 8.18 -15.10 -13.26
C VAL A 187 7.44 -15.96 -14.29
N ALA A 188 7.59 -15.66 -15.58
CA ALA A 188 6.94 -16.42 -16.66
C ALA A 188 7.58 -17.79 -16.90
N ASP A 189 8.80 -18.04 -16.39
CA ASP A 189 9.51 -19.32 -16.56
C ASP A 189 8.93 -20.44 -15.68
N ILE A 190 8.10 -20.10 -14.69
CA ILE A 190 7.30 -21.04 -13.93
C ILE A 190 5.85 -20.98 -14.45
N PRO A 191 5.35 -22.02 -15.13
CA PRO A 191 4.01 -22.00 -15.70
C PRO A 191 2.94 -21.67 -14.66
N SER A 192 1.96 -20.83 -15.04
CA SER A 192 0.86 -20.37 -14.18
C SER A 192 1.26 -19.47 -13.00
N LEU A 193 2.55 -19.24 -12.73
CA LEU A 193 2.98 -18.40 -11.61
C LEU A 193 2.55 -16.95 -11.79
N ALA A 194 2.72 -16.41 -13.00
CA ALA A 194 2.39 -15.02 -13.33
C ALA A 194 0.88 -14.74 -13.26
N GLU A 195 0.04 -15.74 -13.52
CA GLU A 195 -1.41 -15.66 -13.53
C GLU A 195 -2.03 -15.97 -12.16
N THR A 196 -1.24 -16.51 -11.23
CA THR A 196 -1.74 -16.90 -9.92
C THR A 196 -1.84 -15.68 -8.99
N SER A 197 -2.97 -15.60 -8.31
CA SER A 197 -3.26 -14.55 -7.34
C SER A 197 -2.27 -14.56 -6.17
N LEU A 198 -1.85 -13.37 -5.70
CA LEU A 198 -0.91 -13.23 -4.58
C LEU A 198 -1.42 -13.95 -3.31
N LYS A 199 -2.73 -13.96 -3.07
CA LYS A 199 -3.32 -14.64 -1.91
C LYS A 199 -3.30 -16.17 -1.95
N ALA A 200 -2.93 -16.78 -3.08
CA ALA A 200 -2.84 -18.23 -3.22
C ALA A 200 -1.63 -18.82 -2.48
N PHE A 201 -0.63 -17.98 -2.19
CA PHE A 201 0.63 -18.41 -1.59
C PHE A 201 0.57 -18.39 -0.06
N THR A 202 1.31 -19.30 0.57
CA THR A 202 1.35 -19.36 2.04
C THR A 202 2.05 -18.11 2.58
N GLY A 203 1.46 -17.51 3.61
CA GLY A 203 2.01 -16.31 4.26
C GLY A 203 1.77 -15.01 3.50
N TRP A 204 0.89 -15.00 2.49
CA TRP A 204 0.65 -13.83 1.64
C TRP A 204 0.31 -12.55 2.41
N GLN A 205 -0.34 -12.67 3.57
CA GLN A 205 -0.72 -11.53 4.40
C GLN A 205 0.48 -10.74 4.91
N GLY A 206 1.64 -11.40 5.06
CA GLY A 206 2.87 -10.78 5.53
C GLY A 206 3.69 -10.10 4.42
N ILE A 207 3.26 -10.18 3.15
CA ILE A 207 4.01 -9.61 2.02
C ILE A 207 3.98 -8.08 2.11
N PRO A 208 5.13 -7.39 2.27
CA PRO A 208 5.18 -5.93 2.23
C PRO A 208 4.75 -5.42 0.86
N LEU A 209 4.02 -4.30 0.80
CA LEU A 209 3.60 -3.73 -0.48
C LEU A 209 4.80 -3.34 -1.36
N LYS A 210 5.91 -2.89 -0.76
CA LYS A 210 7.17 -2.58 -1.46
C LYS A 210 7.80 -3.79 -2.17
N ASP A 211 7.45 -5.01 -1.75
CA ASP A 211 8.00 -6.25 -2.29
C ASP A 211 7.20 -6.76 -3.50
N ILE A 212 6.23 -5.97 -3.98
CA ILE A 212 5.39 -6.29 -5.13
C ILE A 212 5.81 -5.37 -6.29
N PRO A 213 6.57 -5.89 -7.27
CA PRO A 213 7.04 -5.12 -8.41
C PRO A 213 5.92 -4.38 -9.14
N GLY A 214 6.07 -3.07 -9.29
CA GLY A 214 5.15 -2.22 -10.04
C GLY A 214 3.87 -1.80 -9.30
N LEU A 215 3.59 -2.34 -8.10
CA LEU A 215 2.38 -1.98 -7.36
C LEU A 215 2.30 -0.49 -7.04
N ASP A 216 3.44 0.14 -6.77
CA ASP A 216 3.54 1.56 -6.43
C ASP A 216 3.32 2.50 -7.63
N LEU A 217 3.34 1.96 -8.85
CA LEU A 217 3.12 2.68 -10.11
C LEU A 217 1.65 2.67 -10.54
N ILE A 218 0.81 1.83 -9.93
CA ILE A 218 -0.61 1.70 -10.29
C ILE A 218 -1.41 2.82 -9.63
N PRO A 219 -2.28 3.53 -10.38
CA PRO A 219 -3.22 4.48 -9.79
C PRO A 219 -4.11 3.82 -8.73
N LEU A 220 -4.32 4.48 -7.59
CA LEU A 220 -5.13 3.95 -6.49
C LEU A 220 -6.58 3.68 -6.91
N ALA A 221 -7.10 4.45 -7.89
CA ALA A 221 -8.40 4.25 -8.49
C ALA A 221 -8.54 2.86 -9.14
N ASP A 222 -7.50 2.43 -9.87
CA ASP A 222 -7.45 1.14 -10.56
C ASP A 222 -7.33 -0.04 -9.59
N LEU A 223 -6.86 0.21 -8.35
CA LEU A 223 -6.79 -0.77 -7.26
C LEU A 223 -8.10 -0.91 -6.47
N GLY A 224 -9.15 -0.16 -6.83
CA GLY A 224 -10.43 -0.19 -6.10
C GLY A 224 -10.37 0.44 -4.70
N LEU A 225 -9.28 1.16 -4.38
CA LEU A 225 -9.04 1.76 -3.07
C LEU A 225 -9.89 3.01 -2.80
N LEU A 226 -10.53 3.58 -3.83
CA LEU A 226 -11.36 4.78 -3.72
C LEU A 226 -12.85 4.47 -3.48
N SER A 227 -13.22 3.20 -3.35
CA SER A 227 -14.58 2.79 -2.98
C SER A 227 -14.83 3.02 -1.48
N PRO A 228 -16.01 3.48 -1.04
CA PRO A 228 -16.34 3.76 0.38
C PRO A 228 -16.36 2.52 1.31
N SER A 229 -15.95 1.36 0.81
CA SER A 229 -15.66 0.15 1.59
C SER A 229 -14.17 -0.07 1.87
N ALA A 230 -13.30 0.74 1.27
CA ALA A 230 -11.86 0.58 1.39
C ALA A 230 -11.37 1.16 2.72
N ILE A 231 -10.26 0.59 3.17
CA ILE A 231 -9.45 0.76 4.39
C ILE A 231 -8.80 2.17 4.42
N ALA A 232 -9.45 3.12 3.75
CA ALA A 232 -8.97 4.41 3.31
C ALA A 232 -10.17 5.34 3.21
N THR A 233 -10.45 6.10 4.27
CA THR A 233 -11.37 7.23 4.14
C THR A 233 -10.55 8.46 3.78
N LEU A 234 -10.53 8.77 2.50
CA LEU A 234 -9.99 10.02 2.01
C LEU A 234 -10.94 11.17 2.39
N ASP A 235 -10.49 12.07 3.29
CA ASP A 235 -11.22 13.28 3.66
C ASP A 235 -10.48 14.51 3.12
N ILE A 236 -10.94 14.98 1.96
CA ILE A 236 -10.39 16.19 1.34
C ILE A 236 -11.14 17.36 1.94
N VAL A 237 -10.40 18.30 2.54
CA VAL A 237 -10.93 19.58 2.99
C VAL A 237 -10.91 20.57 1.81
N TRP A 238 -12.08 20.98 1.32
CA TRP A 238 -12.24 21.78 0.10
C TRP A 238 -12.05 23.30 0.32
N GLY A 239 -11.79 23.75 1.54
CA GLY A 239 -11.39 25.12 1.84
C GLY A 239 -11.49 25.53 3.31
N ALA A 240 -11.14 26.79 3.60
CA ALA A 240 -11.08 27.37 4.96
C ALA A 240 -12.37 27.24 5.81
N GLY A 241 -13.54 27.16 5.16
CA GLY A 241 -14.82 26.94 5.86
C GLY A 241 -15.00 25.51 6.37
N GLU A 242 -14.44 24.52 5.66
CA GLU A 242 -14.46 23.11 6.03
C GLU A 242 -13.31 22.79 7.00
N ALA A 243 -12.13 23.39 6.81
CA ALA A 243 -10.95 23.21 7.67
C ALA A 243 -11.22 23.53 9.16
N ASN A 244 -12.10 24.49 9.43
CA ASN A 244 -12.50 24.85 10.80
C ASN A 244 -13.63 23.96 11.36
N ALA A 245 -14.35 23.22 10.50
CA ALA A 245 -15.47 22.35 10.86
C ALA A 245 -15.06 20.87 11.01
N THR A 246 -14.04 20.41 10.25
CA THR A 246 -13.54 19.01 10.21
C THR A 246 -12.43 18.71 11.24
N PHE A 247 -12.34 19.43 12.35
CA PHE A 247 -11.52 19.01 13.51
C PHE A 247 -11.97 17.67 14.16
N GLN A 248 -12.98 17.01 13.60
CA GLN A 248 -13.38 15.66 13.97
C GLN A 248 -12.87 14.68 12.91
N PRO A 249 -11.90 13.82 13.22
CA PRO A 249 -11.52 12.72 12.34
C PRO A 249 -12.75 11.84 12.07
N ILE A 250 -12.88 11.26 10.87
CA ILE A 250 -14.05 10.44 10.51
C ILE A 250 -14.14 9.18 11.39
N SER A 251 -13.00 8.68 11.89
CA SER A 251 -12.95 7.64 12.94
C SER A 251 -13.65 8.03 14.25
N GLY A 252 -13.96 9.31 14.50
CA GLY A 252 -14.74 9.76 15.64
C GLY A 252 -14.02 9.66 16.99
N SER A 253 -12.71 9.44 17.00
CA SER A 253 -11.91 9.40 18.22
C SER A 253 -11.55 10.81 18.68
N THR A 254 -11.82 11.11 19.96
CA THR A 254 -11.48 12.39 20.59
C THR A 254 -10.14 12.35 21.34
N LYS A 255 -9.38 11.25 21.23
CA LYS A 255 -8.04 11.11 21.83
C LYS A 255 -6.97 11.78 20.96
N VAL A 256 -5.93 12.34 21.60
CA VAL A 256 -4.84 13.11 20.96
C VAL A 256 -4.07 12.22 19.99
N GLY A 257 -4.03 12.62 18.71
CA GLY A 257 -3.36 11.97 17.57
C GLY A 257 -4.28 11.25 16.56
N PHE A 258 -5.57 11.11 16.86
CA PHE A 258 -6.62 11.17 15.82
C PHE A 258 -6.96 12.63 15.49
N ARG A 259 -6.72 13.52 16.47
CA ARG A 259 -6.66 14.97 16.29
C ARG A 259 -5.20 15.40 16.17
N TYR A 260 -4.63 15.36 14.98
CA TYR A 260 -3.53 16.26 14.67
C TYR A 260 -4.14 17.43 13.90
N PRO A 261 -4.40 18.58 14.55
CA PRO A 261 -5.01 19.71 13.88
C PRO A 261 -4.05 20.17 12.81
N CYS A 262 -4.44 20.01 11.55
CA CYS A 262 -3.71 20.67 10.50
C CYS A 262 -3.92 22.17 10.68
N GLN A 263 -2.87 22.87 11.13
CA GLN A 263 -2.97 24.29 11.52
C GLN A 263 -3.00 25.25 10.32
N GLN A 264 -3.21 24.72 9.12
CA GLN A 264 -3.24 25.47 7.87
C GLN A 264 -4.67 25.55 7.34
N GLU A 265 -5.00 26.67 6.70
CA GLU A 265 -6.37 26.97 6.27
C GLU A 265 -6.95 26.05 5.17
N ASN A 266 -6.19 25.12 4.59
CA ASN A 266 -6.62 24.29 3.45
C ASN A 266 -5.98 22.88 3.43
N CYS A 267 -6.03 22.16 4.55
CA CYS A 267 -5.33 20.88 4.66
C CYS A 267 -6.24 19.69 4.35
N ALA A 268 -6.07 19.10 3.17
CA ALA A 268 -6.63 17.80 2.88
C ALA A 268 -5.82 16.70 3.58
N TYR A 269 -6.44 15.57 3.92
CA TYR A 269 -5.75 14.45 4.52
C TYR A 269 -6.33 13.11 4.07
N ILE A 270 -5.52 12.05 4.11
CA ILE A 270 -5.97 10.71 3.77
C ILE A 270 -5.99 9.90 5.06
N GLU A 271 -7.18 9.63 5.61
CA GLU A 271 -7.31 8.66 6.69
C GLU A 271 -7.25 7.27 6.08
N LEU A 272 -6.33 6.46 6.55
CA LEU A 272 -6.22 5.09 6.10
C LEU A 272 -6.54 4.24 7.32
N SER A 273 -7.73 3.64 7.38
CA SER A 273 -8.18 2.88 8.54
C SER A 273 -7.98 1.39 8.30
N GLY A 274 -7.11 0.75 9.07
CA GLY A 274 -6.88 -0.70 9.04
C GLY A 274 -8.17 -1.51 9.27
N GLN A 275 -8.10 -2.83 9.06
CA GLN A 275 -9.21 -3.75 9.32
C GLN A 275 -9.61 -3.80 10.80
N GLY A 276 -10.49 -2.88 11.22
CA GLY A 276 -11.28 -2.97 12.45
C GLY A 276 -12.74 -3.28 12.10
N ARG A 277 -13.47 -3.94 13.01
CA ARG A 277 -14.92 -4.14 12.86
C ARG A 277 -15.60 -2.81 12.55
N GLN A 278 -16.63 -2.81 11.68
CA GLN A 278 -17.55 -1.68 11.57
C GLN A 278 -18.07 -1.33 12.97
N GLY A 279 -17.53 -0.25 13.55
CA GLY A 279 -17.86 0.23 14.90
C GLY A 279 -16.75 0.12 15.95
N ASP A 280 -15.66 -0.63 15.71
CA ASP A 280 -14.50 -0.69 16.61
C ASP A 280 -13.41 0.27 16.11
N ARG A 281 -13.63 1.56 16.42
CA ARG A 281 -12.91 2.72 15.87
C ARG A 281 -11.68 3.11 16.69
N THR A 282 -11.12 2.15 17.43
CA THR A 282 -9.96 2.31 18.32
C THR A 282 -8.62 2.04 17.62
N HIS A 283 -8.65 1.56 16.37
CA HIS A 283 -7.46 1.11 15.64
C HIS A 283 -7.40 1.63 14.19
N SER A 284 -7.71 2.92 14.00
CA SER A 284 -7.56 3.59 12.70
C SER A 284 -6.26 4.41 12.66
N TRP A 285 -5.62 4.54 11.49
CA TRP A 285 -4.44 5.37 11.27
C TRP A 285 -4.84 6.55 10.36
N ALA A 286 -4.18 7.69 10.50
CA ALA A 286 -4.40 8.84 9.64
C ALA A 286 -3.06 9.32 9.09
N VAL A 287 -2.94 9.37 7.76
CA VAL A 287 -1.78 9.97 7.09
C VAL A 287 -2.21 11.35 6.62
N LEU A 288 -1.74 12.38 7.33
CA LEU A 288 -1.99 13.76 6.92
C LEU A 288 -1.07 14.13 5.76
N VAL A 289 -1.63 14.22 4.55
CA VAL A 289 -0.90 14.67 3.35
C VAL A 289 -1.24 16.13 3.08
N ASP A 290 -0.37 17.06 3.46
CA ASP A 290 -0.52 18.46 3.08
C ASP A 290 -0.42 18.60 1.56
N LEU A 291 -1.58 18.72 0.89
CA LEU A 291 -1.63 18.84 -0.56
C LEU A 291 -1.13 20.20 -1.07
N ASN A 292 -1.08 21.24 -0.22
CA ASN A 292 -0.63 22.58 -0.63
C ASN A 292 0.89 22.77 -0.53
N ASN A 293 1.56 21.92 0.24
CA ASN A 293 2.99 21.92 0.38
C ASN A 293 3.47 20.51 0.06
N SER A 294 3.88 20.30 -1.20
CA SER A 294 4.26 19.02 -1.82
C SER A 294 5.48 18.32 -1.18
N GLY A 295 5.57 18.26 0.15
CA GLY A 295 6.74 17.84 0.88
C GLY A 295 6.62 17.77 2.42
N SER A 296 5.44 17.94 3.03
CA SER A 296 5.32 17.75 4.49
C SER A 296 4.12 16.89 4.90
N ILE A 297 4.37 15.60 5.17
CA ILE A 297 3.52 14.75 6.02
C ILE A 297 4.02 14.88 7.46
N SER A 298 3.15 15.23 8.40
CA SER A 298 3.46 15.15 9.84
C SER A 298 2.71 13.97 10.45
N SER A 299 3.45 12.95 10.89
CA SER A 299 2.96 11.93 11.82
C SER A 299 3.39 12.31 13.24
N LYS A 300 2.52 12.09 14.23
CA LYS A 300 2.86 12.30 15.65
C LYS A 300 2.31 11.14 16.48
N GLU A 301 3.11 10.72 17.45
CA GLU A 301 2.85 9.69 18.44
C GLU A 301 1.45 9.79 19.09
N MET A 302 0.82 8.64 19.31
CA MET A 302 -0.30 8.46 20.24
C MET A 302 0.13 7.47 21.32
N THR A 303 0.48 7.99 22.49
CA THR A 303 0.51 7.24 23.74
C THR A 303 -0.71 7.65 24.57
N ASP A 304 -1.23 6.69 25.36
CA ASP A 304 -2.38 6.90 26.26
C ASP A 304 -2.21 8.07 27.25
#